data_AF-A0A0Q7NGN4-F1
#
_entry.id   AF-A0A0Q7NGN4-F1
#
_cell.length_a   1.000
_cell.length_b   1.000
_cell.length_c   1.000
_cell.angle_alpha   90.00
_cell.angle_beta   90.00
_cell.angle_gamma   90.00
#
_symmetry.space_group_name_H-M   'P 1'
#
loop_
_entity.id
_entity.type
_entity.pdbx_description
1 polymer ?
#
loop_
_entity_poly.entity_id
_entity_poly.type
_entity_poly.pdbx_seq_one_letter_code
_entity_poly.pdbx_strand_id
1 'polypeptide(L)'
;MGIQPVMEAPMSPTTREHRSRIIREDNRRLVAIPDDFFLEGEEIVLIQDRDGVILIHPGEEAAREAMWERFNPFIVWKDGMWPTVVEPDE
;
A
#
# COMPACT_ATOMS: atom_id res chain seq x y z
N MET A 1 -23.18 20.79 30.08
CA MET A 1 -22.33 20.77 28.86
C MET A 1 -21.88 19.36 28.66
N GLY A 2 -22.46 18.65 27.69
CA GLY A 2 -22.00 17.31 27.33
C GLY A 2 -20.70 17.44 26.54
N ILE A 3 -19.64 16.80 27.01
CA ILE A 3 -18.46 16.53 26.19
C ILE A 3 -18.92 15.57 25.08
N GLN A 4 -18.92 16.05 23.84
CA GLN A 4 -19.07 15.16 22.71
C GLN A 4 -17.85 14.24 22.68
N PRO A 5 -18.00 12.93 22.51
CA PRO A 5 -16.85 12.07 22.27
C PRO A 5 -16.16 12.58 21.01
N VAL A 6 -14.85 12.82 21.11
CA VAL A 6 -14.03 13.05 19.92
C VAL A 6 -14.19 11.79 19.07
N MET A 7 -14.87 11.91 17.93
CA MET A 7 -14.80 10.87 16.92
C MET A 7 -13.34 10.83 16.50
N GLU A 8 -12.62 9.79 16.90
CA GLU A 8 -11.31 9.48 16.33
C GLU A 8 -11.52 9.42 14.81
N ALA A 9 -10.91 10.37 14.09
CA ALA A 9 -10.87 10.28 12.64
C ALA A 9 -10.35 8.89 12.27
N PRO A 10 -10.93 8.18 11.28
CA PRO A 10 -10.43 6.87 10.88
C PRO A 10 -8.94 7.05 10.60
N MET A 11 -8.10 6.39 11.41
CA MET A 11 -6.66 6.54 11.32
C MET A 11 -6.27 6.23 9.88
N SER A 12 -5.75 7.24 9.19
CA SER A 12 -5.27 7.11 7.82
C SER A 12 -4.31 5.92 7.73
N PRO A 13 -4.26 5.22 6.58
CA PRO A 13 -3.35 4.09 6.41
C PRO A 13 -1.95 4.48 6.85
N THR A 14 -1.48 3.86 7.93
CA THR A 14 -0.15 4.13 8.46
C THR A 14 0.84 3.54 7.48
N THR A 15 1.68 4.36 6.85
CA THR A 15 2.77 3.91 5.96
C THR A 15 3.49 2.72 6.58
N ARG A 16 3.57 1.60 5.85
CA ARG A 16 4.35 0.43 6.24
C ARG A 16 5.78 0.58 5.75
N GLU A 17 6.72 0.32 6.65
CA GLU A 17 8.14 0.20 6.32
C GLU A 17 8.61 -1.22 6.63
N HIS A 18 9.34 -1.84 5.70
CA HIS A 18 10.02 -3.10 5.93
C HIS A 18 11.49 -2.97 5.52
N ARG A 19 12.39 -3.32 6.44
CA ARG A 19 13.83 -3.29 6.18
C ARG A 19 14.32 -4.66 5.71
N SER A 20 14.66 -4.76 4.43
CA SER A 20 15.26 -5.96 3.83
C SER A 20 16.65 -5.66 3.25
N ARG A 21 17.32 -6.69 2.73
CA ARG A 21 18.61 -6.59 2.05
C ARG A 21 18.41 -6.75 0.55
N ILE A 22 19.22 -6.03 -0.24
CA ILE A 22 19.30 -6.23 -1.68
C ILE A 22 20.01 -7.55 -1.95
N ILE A 23 19.35 -8.43 -2.70
CA ILE A 23 19.93 -9.68 -3.19
C ILE A 23 20.64 -9.36 -4.52
N ARG A 24 21.85 -9.90 -4.71
CA ARG A 24 22.63 -9.74 -5.94
C ARG A 24 22.73 -11.08 -6.63
N GLU A 25 22.23 -11.15 -7.85
CA GLU A 25 22.33 -12.32 -8.74
C GLU A 25 22.85 -11.84 -10.09
N ASP A 26 24.04 -12.33 -10.47
CA ASP A 26 24.78 -11.89 -11.65
C ASP A 26 24.86 -10.36 -11.77
N ASN A 27 24.31 -9.79 -12.84
CA ASN A 27 24.25 -8.36 -13.10
C ASN A 27 22.92 -7.71 -12.66
N ARG A 28 22.14 -8.38 -11.80
CA ARG A 28 20.82 -7.94 -11.34
C ARG A 28 20.83 -7.66 -9.84
N ARG A 29 19.99 -6.71 -9.43
CA ARG A 29 19.66 -6.43 -8.03
C ARG A 29 18.20 -6.77 -7.82
N LEU A 30 17.94 -7.67 -6.88
CA LEU A 30 16.61 -8.16 -6.57
C LEU A 30 16.19 -7.66 -5.19
N VAL A 31 14.91 -7.32 -5.09
CA VAL A 31 14.24 -7.01 -3.83
C VAL A 31 13.05 -7.95 -3.74
N ALA A 32 13.00 -8.74 -2.66
CA ALA A 32 11.83 -9.55 -2.38
C ALA A 32 10.76 -8.67 -1.73
N ILE A 33 9.59 -8.60 -2.35
CA ILE A 33 8.39 -8.00 -1.75
C ILE A 33 7.84 -9.04 -0.75
N PRO A 34 7.78 -8.73 0.55
CA PRO A 34 7.25 -9.67 1.54
C PRO A 34 5.75 -9.95 1.33
N ASP A 35 5.26 -11.12 1.74
CA ASP A 35 3.86 -11.55 1.54
C ASP A 35 2.82 -10.64 2.22
N ASP A 36 3.22 -9.85 3.22
CA ASP A 36 2.36 -8.88 3.91
C ASP A 36 2.27 -7.52 3.20
N PHE A 37 2.97 -7.36 2.08
CA PHE A 37 2.82 -6.26 1.13
C PHE A 37 1.99 -6.74 -0.06
N PHE A 38 0.97 -5.95 -0.41
CA PHE A 38 0.08 -6.29 -1.52
C PHE A 38 0.48 -5.49 -2.77
N LEU A 39 0.64 -6.19 -3.89
CA LEU A 39 0.87 -5.63 -5.21
C LEU A 39 0.19 -6.55 -6.23
N GLU A 40 -0.84 -6.03 -6.90
CA GLU A 40 -1.59 -6.77 -7.91
C GLU A 40 -0.90 -6.68 -9.28
N GLY A 41 -1.07 -7.71 -10.12
CA GLY A 41 -0.60 -7.76 -11.51
C GLY A 41 0.74 -8.47 -11.71
N GLU A 42 1.12 -8.66 -12.98
CA GLU A 42 2.38 -9.27 -13.39
C GLU A 42 3.39 -8.23 -13.89
N GLU A 43 2.92 -7.05 -14.31
CA GLU A 43 3.77 -5.93 -14.72
C GLU A 43 3.87 -4.83 -13.64
N ILE A 44 5.08 -4.25 -13.52
CA ILE A 44 5.36 -3.16 -12.60
C ILE A 44 6.00 -1.96 -13.31
N VAL A 45 5.76 -0.78 -12.76
CA VAL A 45 6.50 0.44 -13.10
C VAL A 45 7.38 0.83 -11.92
N LEU A 46 8.63 1.17 -12.24
CA LEU A 46 9.61 1.67 -11.28
C LEU A 46 9.83 3.16 -11.53
N ILE A 47 9.60 3.98 -10.51
CA ILE A 47 9.87 5.42 -10.55
C ILE A 47 10.95 5.73 -9.52
N GLN A 48 11.99 6.46 -9.93
CA GLN A 48 12.97 7.01 -9.00
C GLN A 48 12.68 8.50 -8.80
N ASP A 49 12.33 8.89 -7.58
CA ASP A 49 12.13 10.29 -7.22
C ASP A 49 13.48 10.97 -6.93
N ARG A 50 13.47 12.31 -6.86
CA ARG A 50 14.65 13.17 -6.70
C ARG A 50 15.38 12.99 -5.40
N ASP A 51 14.69 12.52 -4.35
CA ASP A 51 15.28 12.20 -3.05
C ASP A 51 15.91 10.80 -3.01
N GLY A 52 15.83 10.05 -4.12
CA GLY A 52 16.39 8.71 -4.25
C GLY A 52 15.44 7.59 -3.82
N VAL A 53 14.19 7.90 -3.43
CA VAL A 53 13.16 6.88 -3.19
C VAL A 53 12.80 6.19 -4.50
N ILE A 54 12.74 4.86 -4.46
CA ILE A 54 12.22 4.05 -5.56
C ILE A 54 10.80 3.63 -5.21
N LEU A 55 9.85 4.03 -6.05
CA LEU A 55 8.45 3.67 -5.96
C LEU A 55 8.17 2.52 -6.94
N ILE A 56 7.39 1.55 -6.47
CA ILE A 56 6.90 0.42 -7.27
C ILE A 56 5.38 0.49 -7.27
N HIS A 57 4.76 0.42 -8.44
CA HIS A 57 3.31 0.31 -8.57
C HIS A 57 2.94 -0.59 -9.76
N PRO A 58 1.68 -1.08 -9.84
CA PRO A 58 1.26 -1.90 -10.97
C PRO A 58 1.39 -1.14 -12.30
N GLY A 59 1.82 -1.86 -13.33
CA GLY A 59 1.87 -1.37 -14.71
C GLY A 59 0.55 -1.53 -15.46
N GLU A 60 -0.27 -2.49 -15.04
CA GLU A 60 -1.56 -2.80 -15.65
C GLU A 60 -2.68 -1.93 -15.10
N GLU A 61 -3.63 -1.54 -15.95
CA GLU A 61 -4.77 -0.70 -15.56
C GLU A 61 -5.68 -1.41 -14.55
N ALA A 62 -6.06 -2.66 -14.82
CA ALA A 62 -6.91 -3.45 -13.93
C ALA A 62 -6.27 -3.67 -12.55
N ALA A 63 -4.96 -3.93 -12.52
CA ALA A 63 -4.22 -4.07 -11.27
C ALA A 63 -4.16 -2.76 -10.48
N ARG A 64 -4.00 -1.62 -11.17
CA ARG A 64 -4.06 -0.29 -10.55
C ARG A 64 -5.45 0.00 -9.98
N GLU A 65 -6.51 -0.38 -10.68
CA GLU A 65 -7.89 -0.26 -10.19
C GLU A 65 -8.11 -1.11 -8.94
N ALA A 66 -7.70 -2.38 -8.93
CA ALA A 66 -7.78 -3.24 -7.76
C ALA A 66 -6.98 -2.70 -6.56
N MET A 67 -5.79 -2.15 -6.81
CA MET A 67 -5.01 -1.47 -5.77
C MET A 67 -5.71 -0.23 -5.23
N TRP A 68 -6.36 0.55 -6.09
CA TRP A 68 -7.17 1.70 -5.68
C TRP A 68 -8.36 1.25 -4.84
N GLU A 69 -9.16 0.29 -5.29
CA GLU A 69 -10.26 -0.28 -4.50
C GLU A 69 -9.79 -0.84 -3.16
N ARG A 70 -8.57 -1.35 -3.06
CA ARG A 70 -8.05 -1.84 -1.80
C ARG A 70 -7.58 -0.74 -0.85
N PHE A 71 -6.87 0.25 -1.39
CA PHE A 71 -6.13 1.21 -0.58
C PHE A 71 -6.65 2.65 -0.64
N ASN A 72 -7.79 2.87 -1.29
CA ASN A 72 -8.41 4.17 -1.40
C ASN A 72 -8.68 4.75 0.00
N PRO A 73 -8.18 5.96 0.30
CA PRO A 73 -8.32 6.59 1.62
C PRO A 73 -9.77 6.95 1.97
N PHE A 74 -10.69 6.87 1.00
CA PHE A 74 -12.12 7.11 1.20
C PHE A 74 -12.92 5.85 1.55
N ILE A 75 -12.32 4.66 1.46
CA ILE A 75 -12.94 3.42 1.92
C ILE A 75 -12.74 3.33 3.43
N VAL A 76 -13.77 2.93 4.18
CA VAL A 76 -13.69 2.81 5.63
C VAL A 76 -12.88 1.57 6.01
N TRP A 77 -11.67 1.77 6.53
CA TRP A 77 -10.86 0.69 7.08
C TRP A 77 -11.31 0.41 8.50
N LYS A 78 -11.71 -0.83 8.79
CA LYS A 78 -12.10 -1.23 10.14
C LYS A 78 -10.90 -1.08 11.09
N ASP A 79 -11.08 -0.32 12.16
CA ASP A 79 -10.10 -0.12 13.24
C ASP A 79 -8.75 0.51 12.82
N GLY A 80 -8.68 1.23 11.70
CA GLY A 80 -7.43 1.83 11.21
C GLY A 80 -6.34 0.81 10.85
N MET A 81 -6.73 -0.46 10.68
CA MET A 81 -5.86 -1.56 10.35
C MET A 81 -5.77 -1.77 8.84
N TRP A 82 -4.62 -2.28 8.39
CA TRP A 82 -4.41 -2.65 6.99
C TRP A 82 -5.50 -3.59 6.47
N PRO A 83 -6.11 -3.33 5.29
CA PRO A 83 -7.20 -4.11 4.78
C PRO A 83 -6.65 -5.47 4.38
N THR A 84 -7.03 -6.50 5.14
CA THR A 84 -6.89 -7.90 4.71
C THR A 84 -8.05 -8.30 3.81
N VAL A 85 -9.20 -7.64 3.97
CA VAL A 85 -10.44 -7.77 3.19
C VAL A 85 -11.03 -6.38 3.00
N VAL A 86 -11.50 -6.06 1.79
CA VAL A 86 -12.17 -4.79 1.46
C VAL A 86 -13.66 -5.10 1.40
N GLU A 87 -14.47 -4.47 2.25
CA GLU A 87 -15.92 -4.53 2.17
C GLU A 87 -16.40 -3.26 1.45
N PRO A 88 -17.35 -3.36 0.48
CA PRO A 88 -17.89 -2.17 -0.17
C PRO A 88 -18.69 -1.34 0.84
N ASP A 89 -18.54 -0.01 0.78
CA ASP A 89 -19.43 0.91 1.48
C ASP A 89 -20.85 0.78 0.90
N GLU A 90 -21.84 0.46 1.74
CA GLU A 90 -23.28 0.42 1.40
C GLU A 90 -23.86 1.80 1.08
#